data_AF-A0A7I9YXE8-F1
#
_entry.id   AF-A0A7I9YXE8-F1
#
_cell.length_a   1.000
_cell.length_b   1.000
_cell.length_c   1.000
_cell.angle_alpha   90.00
_cell.angle_beta   90.00
_cell.angle_gamma   90.00
#
_symmetry.space_group_name_H-M   'P 1'
#
loop_
_entity.id
_entity.type
_entity.pdbx_description
1 polymer ?
#
loop_
_entity_poly.entity_id
_entity_poly.type
_entity_poly.pdbx_seq_one_letter_code
_entity_poly.pdbx_strand_id
1 'polypeptide(L)'
;MWRQDTSKAAEPRAKLSRRALRWALEALVCQHLTVARLAEALAVSWNTANNAVLAEGHRDPTRFDGVAVIGVDEHVWRHTRRGDKYVTVIIDLTPVRDGTGPARLLDMIEGRSKKSFADWLAQRPQDWRDGVDVVAMDGFSGFKTATAEELPEAATVMDPFHVVRLAGNALDECRRRVQLDTCGHRGRKTDPLYACRRTLHTGADLLTDRQKARLAALFAVDTHAEVEATWQMYQRTVAAYREPDRKKGRTMMAALITTLSTGVPRPLQELITLGRTLTKRAADVLAYFDRPGTSNGPTEAINGRLEHLRGSALGFRNLSHYIARSLLETGGFRPQLLGPRQ
;
A
#
# COMPACT_ATOMS: atom_id res chain seq x y z
N MET A 1 7.32 -60.27 -0.58
CA MET A 1 6.85 -58.99 -1.14
C MET A 1 7.31 -57.88 -0.21
N TRP A 2 8.35 -57.13 -0.60
CA TRP A 2 8.84 -55.98 0.19
C TRP A 2 7.80 -54.86 0.09
N ARG A 3 7.12 -54.52 1.20
CA ARG A 3 6.23 -53.35 1.28
C ARG A 3 6.89 -52.33 2.20
N GLN A 4 7.61 -51.39 1.61
CA GLN A 4 8.00 -50.18 2.32
C GLN A 4 6.78 -49.26 2.45
N ASP A 5 6.52 -48.81 3.67
CA ASP A 5 5.52 -47.79 3.91
C ASP A 5 6.03 -46.43 3.41
N THR A 6 5.49 -45.96 2.29
CA THR A 6 5.81 -44.66 1.69
C THR A 6 4.92 -43.54 2.21
N SER A 7 4.04 -43.79 3.18
CA SER A 7 3.13 -42.78 3.73
C SER A 7 3.85 -41.56 4.29
N LYS A 8 5.09 -41.72 4.79
CA LYS A 8 5.96 -40.62 5.24
C LYS A 8 6.59 -39.83 4.06
N ALA A 9 6.76 -40.45 2.91
CA ALA A 9 7.35 -39.82 1.73
C ALA A 9 6.35 -39.00 0.92
N ALA A 10 5.12 -39.50 0.74
CA ALA A 10 4.07 -38.83 -0.02
C ALA A 10 2.67 -39.21 0.47
N GLU A 11 1.69 -38.31 0.28
CA GLU A 11 0.27 -38.64 0.47
C GLU A 11 -0.21 -39.66 -0.58
N PRO A 12 -1.26 -40.45 -0.30
CA PRO A 12 -1.83 -41.37 -1.28
C PRO A 12 -2.17 -40.65 -2.60
N ARG A 13 -1.72 -41.22 -3.72
CA ARG A 13 -1.90 -40.68 -5.09
C ARG A 13 -1.20 -39.35 -5.38
N ALA A 14 -0.34 -38.86 -4.48
CA ALA A 14 0.46 -37.68 -4.75
C ALA A 14 1.45 -37.92 -5.89
N LYS A 15 1.60 -36.91 -6.75
CA LYS A 15 2.55 -36.90 -7.87
C LYS A 15 3.96 -36.45 -7.44
N LEU A 16 4.07 -35.83 -6.28
CA LEU A 16 5.31 -35.31 -5.70
C LEU A 16 5.47 -35.82 -4.26
N SER A 17 6.71 -36.09 -3.86
CA SER A 17 7.02 -36.34 -2.44
C SER A 17 6.91 -35.06 -1.61
N ARG A 18 6.72 -35.19 -0.30
CA ARG A 18 6.73 -34.04 0.62
C ARG A 18 8.04 -33.24 0.53
N ARG A 19 9.18 -33.93 0.31
CA ARG A 19 10.48 -33.27 0.10
C ARG A 19 10.55 -32.49 -1.20
N ALA A 20 10.02 -33.04 -2.30
CA ALA A 20 9.95 -32.35 -3.58
C ALA A 20 9.03 -31.12 -3.51
N LEU A 21 7.88 -31.24 -2.84
CA LEU A 21 6.97 -30.12 -2.61
C LEU A 21 7.62 -29.02 -1.77
N ARG A 22 8.28 -29.38 -0.65
CA ARG A 22 9.01 -28.41 0.18
C ARG A 22 10.10 -27.69 -0.61
N TRP A 23 10.91 -28.42 -1.38
CA TRP A 23 11.91 -27.81 -2.25
C TRP A 23 11.27 -26.85 -3.26
N ALA A 24 10.14 -27.23 -3.85
CA ALA A 24 9.41 -26.38 -4.80
C ALA A 24 8.96 -25.08 -4.15
N LEU A 25 8.45 -25.13 -2.91
CA LEU A 25 8.02 -23.96 -2.14
C LEU A 25 9.21 -23.08 -1.74
N GLU A 26 10.31 -23.67 -1.28
CA GLU A 26 11.55 -22.93 -0.98
C GLU A 26 12.09 -22.22 -2.22
N ALA A 27 12.20 -22.93 -3.35
CA ALA A 27 12.64 -22.34 -4.62
C ALA A 27 11.69 -21.25 -5.11
N LEU A 28 10.39 -21.39 -4.85
CA LEU A 28 9.40 -20.42 -5.24
C LEU A 28 9.45 -19.15 -4.38
N VAL A 29 9.33 -19.31 -3.07
CA VAL A 29 9.13 -18.22 -2.11
C VAL A 29 10.45 -17.55 -1.73
N CYS A 30 11.55 -18.32 -1.65
CA CYS A 30 12.84 -17.81 -1.19
C CYS A 30 13.79 -17.47 -2.34
N GLN A 31 13.65 -18.15 -3.49
CA GLN A 31 14.52 -17.94 -4.67
C GLN A 31 13.77 -17.31 -5.85
N HIS A 32 12.47 -17.05 -5.71
CA HIS A 32 11.64 -16.39 -6.73
C HIS A 32 11.62 -17.11 -8.09
N LEU A 33 11.80 -18.44 -8.10
CA LEU A 33 11.74 -19.23 -9.34
C LEU A 33 10.30 -19.27 -9.90
N THR A 34 10.17 -19.41 -11.22
CA THR A 34 8.86 -19.58 -11.85
C THR A 34 8.37 -21.03 -11.75
N VAL A 35 7.05 -21.25 -11.82
CA VAL A 35 6.50 -22.62 -11.87
C VAL A 35 7.09 -23.44 -13.02
N ALA A 36 7.40 -22.80 -14.14
CA ALA A 36 8.06 -23.47 -15.26
C ALA A 36 9.42 -24.03 -14.86
N ARG A 37 10.23 -23.27 -14.11
CA ARG A 37 11.51 -23.75 -13.58
C ARG A 37 11.35 -24.84 -12.53
N LEU A 38 10.31 -24.76 -11.70
CA LEU A 38 9.99 -25.84 -10.75
C LEU A 38 9.63 -27.15 -11.49
N ALA A 39 8.80 -27.05 -12.52
CA ALA A 39 8.36 -28.22 -13.30
C ALA A 39 9.54 -28.87 -14.03
N GLU A 40 10.41 -28.04 -14.64
CA GLU A 40 11.65 -28.49 -15.28
C GLU A 40 12.57 -29.21 -14.29
N ALA A 41 12.86 -28.59 -13.14
CA ALA A 41 13.75 -29.15 -12.13
C ALA A 41 13.22 -30.45 -11.49
N LEU A 42 11.90 -30.57 -11.35
CA LEU A 42 11.23 -31.75 -10.80
C LEU A 42 10.86 -32.79 -11.87
N ALA A 43 11.14 -32.53 -13.14
CA ALA A 43 10.75 -33.35 -14.28
C ALA A 43 9.25 -33.72 -14.30
N VAL A 44 8.38 -32.75 -13.99
CA VAL A 44 6.91 -32.91 -14.02
C VAL A 44 6.27 -31.90 -14.95
N SER A 45 5.00 -32.15 -15.32
CA SER A 45 4.23 -31.17 -16.08
C SER A 45 4.04 -29.88 -15.28
N TRP A 46 3.90 -28.76 -15.99
CA TRP A 46 3.62 -27.46 -15.37
C TRP A 46 2.38 -27.52 -14.46
N ASN A 47 1.29 -28.16 -14.93
CA ASN A 47 0.06 -28.32 -14.16
C ASN A 47 0.28 -29.11 -12.86
N THR A 48 1.13 -30.15 -12.91
CA THR A 48 1.46 -30.94 -11.72
C THR A 48 2.19 -30.10 -10.67
N ALA A 49 3.20 -29.33 -11.06
CA ALA A 49 3.91 -28.43 -10.16
C ALA A 49 3.00 -27.33 -9.62
N ASN A 50 2.22 -26.68 -10.49
CA ASN A 50 1.29 -25.61 -10.11
C ASN A 50 0.24 -26.08 -9.10
N ASN A 51 -0.43 -27.20 -9.36
CA ASN A 51 -1.48 -27.70 -8.48
C ASN A 51 -0.94 -28.09 -7.12
N ALA A 52 0.25 -28.69 -7.06
CA ALA A 52 0.88 -29.05 -5.79
C ALA A 52 1.25 -27.81 -4.97
N VAL A 53 1.83 -26.78 -5.59
CA VAL A 53 2.15 -25.51 -4.94
C VAL A 53 0.89 -24.79 -4.45
N LEU A 54 -0.16 -24.71 -5.28
CA LEU A 54 -1.40 -24.01 -4.94
C LEU A 54 -2.18 -24.72 -3.82
N ALA A 55 -2.09 -26.06 -3.74
CA ALA A 55 -2.70 -26.83 -2.67
C ALA A 55 -2.07 -26.50 -1.31
N GLU A 56 -0.75 -26.27 -1.26
CA GLU A 56 -0.07 -25.89 -0.02
C GLU A 56 -0.28 -24.42 0.36
N GLY A 57 -0.36 -23.53 -0.64
CA GLY A 57 -0.56 -22.09 -0.43
C GLY A 57 -1.95 -21.71 0.09
N HIS A 58 -2.84 -22.67 0.29
CA HIS A 58 -4.19 -22.46 0.80
C HIS A 58 -4.30 -22.93 2.25
N ARG A 59 -4.89 -22.08 3.10
CA ARG A 59 -5.51 -22.44 4.39
C ARG A 59 -4.55 -22.69 5.56
N ASP A 60 -3.73 -21.71 5.92
CA ASP A 60 -3.29 -21.60 7.31
C ASP A 60 -4.24 -20.66 8.07
N PRO A 61 -5.19 -21.16 8.88
CA PRO A 61 -6.08 -20.31 9.67
C PRO A 61 -5.32 -19.50 10.72
N THR A 62 -4.16 -19.99 11.18
CA THR A 62 -3.33 -19.34 12.21
C THR A 62 -2.66 -18.07 11.71
N ARG A 63 -2.74 -17.78 10.39
CA ARG A 63 -2.21 -16.53 9.81
C ARG A 63 -2.83 -15.27 10.43
N PHE A 64 -4.02 -15.39 11.01
CA PHE A 64 -4.73 -14.30 11.67
C PHE A 64 -4.36 -14.15 13.15
N ASP A 65 -3.66 -15.12 13.73
CA ASP A 65 -3.33 -15.14 15.15
C ASP A 65 -2.41 -13.96 15.50
N GLY A 66 -2.75 -13.26 16.58
CA GLY A 66 -1.98 -12.13 17.09
C GLY A 66 -2.01 -10.88 16.21
N VAL A 67 -2.87 -10.81 15.19
CA VAL A 67 -3.01 -9.60 14.36
C VAL A 67 -3.75 -8.52 15.14
N ALA A 68 -3.08 -7.39 15.38
CA ALA A 68 -3.64 -6.23 16.08
C ALA A 68 -3.60 -4.95 15.22
N VAL A 69 -2.77 -4.91 14.18
CA VAL A 69 -2.74 -3.79 13.22
C VAL A 69 -2.90 -4.31 11.81
N ILE A 70 -3.92 -3.83 11.12
CA ILE A 70 -4.16 -4.16 9.71
C ILE A 70 -3.93 -2.95 8.81
N GLY A 71 -3.28 -3.17 7.67
CA GLY A 71 -3.18 -2.25 6.55
C GLY A 71 -4.16 -2.65 5.46
N VAL A 72 -4.86 -1.69 4.86
CA VAL A 72 -5.81 -1.92 3.76
C VAL A 72 -5.54 -0.96 2.62
N ASP A 73 -5.43 -1.49 1.41
CA ASP A 73 -5.17 -0.69 0.21
C ASP A 73 -5.79 -1.30 -1.06
N GLU A 74 -5.92 -0.50 -2.11
CA GLU A 74 -6.30 -0.96 -3.44
C GLU A 74 -5.07 -1.38 -4.27
N HIS A 75 -5.16 -2.53 -4.94
CA HIS A 75 -4.13 -3.00 -5.86
C HIS A 75 -4.71 -3.38 -7.21
N VAL A 76 -4.00 -3.04 -8.29
CA VAL A 76 -4.40 -3.41 -9.65
C VAL A 76 -3.79 -4.75 -10.03
N TRP A 77 -4.56 -5.82 -9.93
CA TRP A 77 -4.06 -7.16 -10.24
C TRP A 77 -3.98 -7.44 -11.75
N ARG A 78 -4.78 -6.73 -12.57
CA ARG A 78 -4.82 -6.94 -14.02
C ARG A 78 -5.07 -5.66 -14.82
N HIS A 79 -4.26 -5.40 -15.84
CA HIS A 79 -4.42 -4.24 -16.73
C HIS A 79 -5.28 -4.57 -17.95
N THR A 80 -6.60 -4.68 -17.77
CA THR A 80 -7.57 -4.87 -18.88
C THR A 80 -8.51 -3.68 -19.02
N ARG A 81 -9.03 -3.49 -20.25
CA ARG A 81 -10.04 -2.45 -20.55
C ARG A 81 -11.45 -2.78 -20.01
N ARG A 82 -11.72 -4.03 -19.66
CA ARG A 82 -13.01 -4.53 -19.19
C ARG A 82 -12.82 -5.43 -17.95
N GLY A 83 -13.84 -5.47 -17.10
CA GLY A 83 -13.88 -6.25 -15.86
C GLY A 83 -13.27 -5.52 -14.65
N ASP A 84 -13.51 -6.06 -13.46
CA ASP A 84 -12.91 -5.57 -12.22
C ASP A 84 -11.42 -5.89 -12.18
N LYS A 85 -10.63 -4.82 -12.10
CA LYS A 85 -9.17 -4.88 -12.11
C LYS A 85 -8.53 -4.65 -10.75
N TYR A 86 -9.35 -4.28 -9.77
CA TYR A 86 -8.89 -3.95 -8.42
C TYR A 86 -9.14 -5.12 -7.48
N VAL A 87 -8.22 -5.26 -6.55
CA VAL A 87 -8.37 -6.09 -5.36
C VAL A 87 -8.10 -5.22 -4.13
N THR A 88 -8.72 -5.57 -3.02
CA THR A 88 -8.42 -5.02 -1.71
C THR A 88 -7.37 -5.89 -1.06
N VAL A 89 -6.21 -5.31 -0.77
CA VAL A 89 -5.07 -6.00 -0.16
C VAL A 89 -5.14 -5.75 1.34
N ILE A 90 -5.10 -6.82 2.14
CA ILE A 90 -5.15 -6.75 3.60
C ILE A 90 -3.84 -7.28 4.15
N ILE A 91 -3.20 -6.46 4.99
CA ILE A 91 -1.82 -6.66 5.41
C ILE A 91 -1.76 -6.64 6.92
N ASP A 92 -0.99 -7.56 7.49
CA ASP A 92 -0.62 -7.53 8.89
C ASP A 92 0.58 -6.59 9.06
N LEU A 93 0.34 -5.49 9.76
CA LEU A 93 1.34 -4.50 10.13
C LEU A 93 1.84 -4.70 11.56
N THR A 94 1.28 -5.66 12.30
CA THR A 94 1.63 -5.95 13.71
C THR A 94 3.12 -6.22 13.89
N PRO A 95 3.79 -7.02 13.03
CA PRO A 95 5.24 -7.23 13.17
C PRO A 95 6.08 -5.97 12.99
N VAL A 96 5.60 -5.02 12.17
CA VAL A 96 6.28 -3.74 11.95
C VAL A 96 6.08 -2.81 13.14
N ARG A 97 4.85 -2.74 13.69
CA ARG A 97 4.55 -1.99 14.92
C ARG A 97 5.42 -2.49 16.07
N ASP A 98 5.49 -3.80 16.26
CA ASP A 98 6.11 -4.44 17.42
C ASP A 98 7.63 -4.65 17.23
N GLY A 99 8.17 -4.36 16.05
CA GLY A 99 9.59 -4.55 15.73
C GLY A 99 10.02 -6.01 15.66
N THR A 100 9.08 -6.94 15.48
CA THR A 100 9.33 -8.39 15.45
C THR A 100 9.56 -8.93 14.03
N GLY A 101 9.22 -8.17 12.99
CA GLY A 101 9.43 -8.60 11.61
C GLY A 101 8.84 -7.67 10.55
N PRO A 102 8.90 -8.09 9.27
CA PRO A 102 8.28 -7.35 8.18
C PRO A 102 6.76 -7.54 8.16
N ALA A 103 6.06 -6.61 7.51
CA ALA A 103 4.65 -6.78 7.20
C ALA A 103 4.42 -7.99 6.28
N ARG A 104 3.24 -8.60 6.39
CA ARG A 104 2.84 -9.76 5.59
C ARG A 104 1.42 -9.61 5.04
N LEU A 105 1.19 -10.17 3.86
CA LEU A 105 -0.14 -10.24 3.26
C LEU A 105 -1.03 -11.22 4.03
N LEU A 106 -2.13 -10.73 4.61
CA LEU A 106 -3.14 -11.57 5.25
C LEU A 106 -4.13 -12.14 4.24
N ASP A 107 -4.62 -11.28 3.35
CA ASP A 107 -5.62 -11.66 2.37
C ASP A 107 -5.70 -10.69 1.19
N MET A 108 -6.42 -11.11 0.16
CA MET A 108 -6.70 -10.30 -1.01
C MET A 108 -8.13 -10.58 -1.51
N ILE A 109 -8.97 -9.55 -1.51
CA ILE A 109 -10.39 -9.64 -1.83
C ILE A 109 -10.65 -9.04 -3.21
N GLU A 110 -11.53 -9.64 -3.99
CA GLU A 110 -11.96 -9.07 -5.27
C GLU A 110 -12.71 -7.74 -5.08
N GLY A 111 -12.34 -6.76 -5.90
CA GLY A 111 -12.92 -5.41 -5.87
C GLY A 111 -12.30 -4.49 -4.81
N ARG A 112 -12.86 -3.29 -4.72
CA ARG A 112 -12.40 -2.20 -3.84
C ARG A 112 -13.57 -1.46 -3.19
N SER A 113 -14.63 -2.19 -2.85
CA SER A 113 -15.86 -1.60 -2.34
C SER A 113 -15.91 -1.64 -0.81
N LYS A 114 -16.69 -0.73 -0.21
CA LYS A 114 -17.05 -0.81 1.21
C LYS A 114 -17.54 -2.23 1.56
N LYS A 115 -18.46 -2.75 0.75
CA LYS A 115 -19.08 -4.06 0.95
C LYS A 115 -18.06 -5.19 0.96
N SER A 116 -17.13 -5.20 0.00
CA SER A 116 -16.08 -6.23 -0.09
C SER A 116 -15.27 -6.32 1.20
N PHE A 117 -14.88 -5.18 1.77
CA PHE A 117 -14.10 -5.14 3.00
C PHE A 117 -14.94 -5.44 4.26
N ALA A 118 -16.15 -4.89 4.35
CA ALA A 118 -17.07 -5.16 5.46
C ALA A 118 -17.46 -6.65 5.51
N ASP A 119 -17.84 -7.26 4.38
CA ASP A 119 -18.18 -8.68 4.30
C ASP A 119 -16.99 -9.57 4.71
N TRP A 120 -15.75 -9.16 4.40
CA TRP A 120 -14.56 -9.89 4.83
C TRP A 120 -14.30 -9.78 6.32
N LEU A 121 -14.45 -8.57 6.90
CA LEU A 121 -14.35 -8.37 8.35
C LEU A 121 -15.42 -9.17 9.09
N ALA A 122 -16.68 -9.13 8.63
CA ALA A 122 -17.79 -9.86 9.23
C ALA A 122 -17.61 -11.39 9.19
N GLN A 123 -16.78 -11.92 8.29
CA GLN A 123 -16.41 -13.34 8.24
C GLN A 123 -15.29 -13.71 9.24
N ARG A 124 -14.80 -12.77 10.05
CA ARG A 124 -13.81 -13.04 11.10
C ARG A 124 -14.50 -13.31 12.43
N PRO A 125 -13.92 -14.19 13.27
CA PRO A 125 -14.38 -14.37 14.64
C PRO A 125 -14.46 -13.04 15.40
N GLN A 126 -15.46 -12.89 16.27
CA GLN A 126 -15.69 -11.64 17.01
C GLN A 126 -14.50 -11.28 17.90
N ASP A 127 -13.94 -12.25 18.61
CA ASP A 127 -12.75 -12.11 19.44
C ASP A 127 -11.53 -11.61 18.64
N TRP A 128 -11.37 -12.07 17.41
CA TRP A 128 -10.34 -11.55 16.50
C TRP A 128 -10.59 -10.08 16.15
N ARG A 129 -11.85 -9.72 15.83
CA ARG A 129 -12.23 -8.33 15.49
C ARG A 129 -12.00 -7.38 16.67
N ASP A 130 -12.38 -7.81 17.87
CA ASP A 130 -12.19 -7.06 19.10
C ASP A 130 -10.71 -6.87 19.45
N GLY A 131 -9.84 -7.75 18.96
CA GLY A 131 -8.38 -7.66 19.10
C GLY A 131 -7.69 -6.74 18.09
N VAL A 132 -8.40 -6.19 17.10
CA VAL A 132 -7.81 -5.24 16.14
C VAL A 132 -7.78 -3.83 16.74
N ASP A 133 -6.58 -3.35 17.05
CA ASP A 133 -6.35 -2.02 17.64
C ASP A 133 -6.39 -0.90 16.61
N VAL A 134 -5.86 -1.15 15.41
CA VAL A 134 -5.58 -0.11 14.40
C VAL A 134 -5.82 -0.62 12.99
N VAL A 135 -6.46 0.22 12.18
CA VAL A 135 -6.61 0.03 10.73
C VAL A 135 -5.93 1.19 10.00
N ALA A 136 -4.77 0.91 9.41
CA ALA A 136 -4.09 1.81 8.50
C ALA A 136 -4.73 1.68 7.11
N MET A 137 -5.14 2.80 6.52
CA MET A 137 -5.88 2.80 5.26
C MET A 137 -5.49 3.95 4.35
N ASP A 138 -5.78 3.78 3.07
CA ASP A 138 -5.75 4.85 2.10
C ASP A 138 -6.87 5.90 2.33
N GLY A 139 -6.94 6.87 1.42
CA GLY A 139 -7.98 7.91 1.46
C GLY A 139 -9.39 7.43 1.11
N PHE A 140 -9.61 6.16 0.76
CA PHE A 140 -10.90 5.67 0.30
C PHE A 140 -11.93 5.65 1.43
N SER A 141 -13.03 6.38 1.26
CA SER A 141 -14.06 6.50 2.30
C SER A 141 -14.75 5.16 2.60
N GLY A 142 -14.79 4.23 1.65
CA GLY A 142 -15.43 2.94 1.85
C GLY A 142 -14.73 2.09 2.92
N PHE A 143 -13.39 2.11 2.99
CA PHE A 143 -12.66 1.40 4.04
C PHE A 143 -12.90 2.01 5.42
N LYS A 144 -12.95 3.35 5.51
CA LYS A 144 -13.29 4.01 6.77
C LYS A 144 -14.67 3.60 7.27
N THR A 145 -15.68 3.63 6.41
CA THR A 145 -17.04 3.27 6.82
C THR A 145 -17.14 1.80 7.20
N ALA A 146 -16.54 0.89 6.44
CA ALA A 146 -16.51 -0.53 6.80
C ALA A 146 -15.79 -0.78 8.13
N THR A 147 -14.68 -0.07 8.39
CA THR A 147 -13.95 -0.17 9.67
C THR A 147 -14.81 0.32 10.83
N ALA A 148 -15.47 1.48 10.69
CA ALA A 148 -16.31 2.03 11.75
C ALA A 148 -17.53 1.14 12.07
N GLU A 149 -18.03 0.38 11.09
CA GLU A 149 -19.16 -0.54 11.28
C GLU A 149 -18.73 -1.89 11.88
N GLU A 150 -17.63 -2.46 11.41
CA GLU A 150 -17.24 -3.83 11.77
C GLU A 150 -16.16 -3.89 12.86
N LEU A 151 -15.44 -2.80 13.12
CA LEU A 151 -14.35 -2.64 14.09
C LEU A 151 -14.47 -1.29 14.84
N PRO A 152 -15.56 -1.05 15.60
CA PRO A 152 -15.86 0.27 16.17
C PRO A 152 -14.81 0.79 17.17
N GLU A 153 -14.10 -0.11 17.85
CA GLU A 153 -13.05 0.23 18.82
C GLU A 153 -11.67 0.47 18.15
N ALA A 154 -11.51 0.07 16.90
CA ALA A 154 -10.24 0.19 16.19
C ALA A 154 -9.98 1.65 15.76
N ALA A 155 -8.77 2.14 16.02
CA ALA A 155 -8.38 3.45 15.54
C ALA A 155 -8.06 3.41 14.04
N THR A 156 -8.72 4.27 13.27
CA THR A 156 -8.39 4.45 11.85
C THR A 156 -7.19 5.41 11.69
N VAL A 157 -6.21 5.02 10.88
CA VAL A 157 -5.03 5.83 10.58
C VAL A 157 -4.97 6.05 9.07
N MET A 158 -4.95 7.31 8.64
CA MET A 158 -4.75 7.64 7.23
C MET A 158 -3.26 7.66 6.93
N ASP A 159 -2.85 6.91 5.93
CA ASP A 159 -1.44 6.74 5.63
C ASP A 159 -0.75 8.05 5.15
N PRO A 160 0.44 8.40 5.69
CA PRO A 160 1.15 9.63 5.34
C PRO A 160 1.45 9.78 3.85
N PHE A 161 1.75 8.70 3.13
CA PHE A 161 2.02 8.78 1.70
C PHE A 161 0.77 9.23 0.94
N HIS A 162 -0.42 8.73 1.28
CA HIS A 162 -1.66 9.19 0.66
C HIS A 162 -1.98 10.66 1.01
N VAL A 163 -1.71 11.10 2.24
CA VAL A 163 -1.89 12.51 2.64
C VAL A 163 -0.93 13.43 1.87
N VAL A 164 0.35 13.07 1.77
CA VAL A 164 1.35 13.82 0.98
C VAL A 164 0.97 13.82 -0.51
N ARG A 165 0.47 12.69 -1.03
CA ARG A 165 0.00 12.58 -2.42
C ARG A 165 -1.21 13.48 -2.69
N LEU A 166 -2.15 13.60 -1.75
CA LEU A 166 -3.27 14.55 -1.89
C LEU A 166 -2.77 15.99 -2.00
N ALA A 167 -1.85 16.41 -1.12
CA ALA A 167 -1.25 17.74 -1.19
C ALA A 167 -0.44 17.96 -2.48
N GLY A 168 0.30 16.93 -2.91
CA GLY A 168 1.07 16.96 -4.17
C GLY A 168 0.17 17.05 -5.40
N ASN A 169 -0.98 16.35 -5.41
CA ASN A 169 -1.96 16.44 -6.49
C ASN A 169 -2.58 17.85 -6.56
N ALA A 170 -2.93 18.45 -5.42
CA ALA A 170 -3.43 19.83 -5.35
C ALA A 170 -2.41 20.82 -5.93
N LEU A 171 -1.12 20.66 -5.59
CA LEU A 171 -0.03 21.45 -6.19
C LEU A 171 0.07 21.25 -7.70
N ASP A 172 -0.02 20.02 -8.17
CA ASP A 172 0.05 19.72 -9.59
C ASP A 172 -1.15 20.22 -10.39
N GLU A 173 -2.35 20.20 -9.79
CA GLU A 173 -3.57 20.77 -10.36
C GLU A 173 -3.48 22.29 -10.47
N CYS A 174 -3.13 22.98 -9.37
CA CYS A 174 -2.94 24.42 -9.34
C CYS A 174 -1.89 24.85 -10.37
N ARG A 175 -0.73 24.18 -10.38
CA ARG A 175 0.34 24.43 -11.36
C ARG A 175 -0.14 24.26 -12.80
N ARG A 176 -0.95 23.24 -13.10
CA ARG A 176 -1.48 23.01 -14.46
C ARG A 176 -2.53 24.05 -14.84
N ARG A 177 -3.38 24.46 -13.91
CA ARG A 177 -4.39 25.51 -14.13
C ARG A 177 -3.72 26.84 -14.40
N VAL A 178 -2.84 27.32 -13.51
CA VAL A 178 -2.11 28.58 -13.69
C VAL A 178 -1.29 28.58 -14.99
N GLN A 179 -0.66 27.45 -15.35
CA GLN A 179 0.03 27.29 -16.64
C GLN A 179 -0.91 27.47 -17.84
N LEU A 180 -2.12 26.90 -17.77
CA LEU A 180 -3.12 27.04 -18.84
C LEU A 180 -3.63 28.48 -18.92
N ASP A 181 -3.92 29.11 -17.78
CA ASP A 181 -4.45 30.46 -17.69
C ASP A 181 -3.43 31.50 -18.20
N THR A 182 -2.14 31.29 -17.93
CA THR A 182 -1.07 32.22 -18.31
C THR A 182 -0.52 32.01 -19.71
N CYS A 183 -0.46 30.76 -20.19
CA CYS A 183 0.13 30.44 -21.51
C CYS A 183 -0.89 30.05 -22.59
N GLY A 184 -2.16 29.83 -22.23
CA GLY A 184 -3.19 29.34 -23.15
C GLY A 184 -3.01 27.89 -23.62
N HIS A 185 -2.06 27.14 -23.05
CA HIS A 185 -1.80 25.75 -23.40
C HIS A 185 -1.27 24.91 -22.24
N ARG A 186 -1.31 23.58 -22.41
CA ARG A 186 -0.65 22.63 -21.48
C ARG A 186 0.86 22.85 -21.47
N GLY A 187 1.48 22.60 -20.31
CA GLY A 187 2.90 22.85 -20.08
C GLY A 187 3.86 22.08 -21.01
N ARG A 188 4.88 22.78 -21.48
CA ARG A 188 5.96 22.38 -22.38
C ARG A 188 7.31 22.50 -21.66
N LYS A 189 8.35 21.90 -22.22
CA LYS A 189 9.70 21.89 -21.60
C LYS A 189 10.28 23.29 -21.34
N THR A 190 9.90 24.28 -22.14
CA THR A 190 10.35 25.68 -22.03
C THR A 190 9.58 26.49 -21.00
N ASP A 191 8.42 26.00 -20.54
CA ASP A 191 7.55 26.77 -19.66
C ASP A 191 8.08 26.67 -18.22
N PRO A 192 8.30 27.80 -17.50
CA PRO A 192 8.92 27.79 -16.18
C PRO A 192 8.24 26.86 -15.16
N LEU A 193 6.91 26.87 -15.10
CA LEU A 193 6.12 26.01 -14.21
C LEU A 193 6.30 24.53 -14.55
N TYR A 194 6.29 24.16 -15.83
CA TYR A 194 6.48 22.77 -16.25
C TYR A 194 7.94 22.31 -16.02
N ALA A 195 8.91 23.17 -16.29
CA ALA A 195 10.33 22.89 -16.06
C ALA A 195 10.62 22.64 -14.57
N CYS A 196 9.94 23.38 -13.67
CA CYS A 196 10.13 23.26 -12.22
C CYS A 196 9.31 22.15 -11.55
N ARG A 197 8.44 21.44 -12.28
CA ARG A 197 7.48 20.46 -11.69
C ARG A 197 8.09 19.45 -10.71
N ARG A 198 9.30 18.94 -10.98
CA ARG A 198 9.99 17.99 -10.07
C ARG A 198 10.60 18.70 -8.85
N THR A 199 11.15 19.89 -9.06
CA THR A 199 11.69 20.73 -7.99
C THR A 199 10.60 21.13 -6.99
N LEU A 200 9.39 21.43 -7.48
CA LEU A 200 8.25 21.77 -6.63
C LEU A 200 7.88 20.63 -5.65
N HIS A 201 8.02 19.37 -6.06
CA HIS A 201 7.79 18.19 -5.21
C HIS A 201 8.99 17.78 -4.35
N THR A 202 10.14 18.46 -4.49
CA THR A 202 11.30 18.16 -3.64
C THR A 202 11.11 18.84 -2.29
N GLY A 203 11.31 18.10 -1.19
CA GLY A 203 11.23 18.67 0.17
C GLY A 203 12.22 19.83 0.33
N ALA A 204 11.80 20.92 0.97
CA ALA A 204 12.56 22.17 1.03
C ALA A 204 13.95 22.02 1.66
N ASP A 205 14.07 21.11 2.64
CA ASP A 205 15.29 20.66 3.30
C ASP A 205 16.26 19.90 2.38
N LEU A 206 15.77 19.35 1.27
CA LEU A 206 16.53 18.58 0.29
C LEU A 206 16.85 19.38 -0.99
N LEU A 207 16.41 20.64 -1.09
CA LEU A 207 16.70 21.48 -2.24
C LEU A 207 18.17 21.94 -2.23
N THR A 208 18.85 21.74 -3.34
CA THR A 208 20.15 22.38 -3.61
C THR A 208 19.99 23.89 -3.75
N ASP A 209 21.06 24.66 -3.55
CA ASP A 209 21.02 26.12 -3.70
C ASP A 209 20.60 26.56 -5.11
N ARG A 210 21.01 25.80 -6.13
CA ARG A 210 20.56 26.00 -7.51
C ARG A 210 19.05 25.81 -7.66
N GLN A 211 18.48 24.82 -6.99
CA GLN A 211 17.04 24.58 -7.02
C GLN A 211 16.28 25.65 -6.23
N LYS A 212 16.80 26.10 -5.08
CA LYS A 212 16.24 27.21 -4.30
C LYS A 212 16.20 28.50 -5.12
N ALA A 213 17.33 28.88 -5.75
CA ALA A 213 17.41 30.05 -6.62
C ALA A 213 16.42 29.97 -7.80
N ARG A 214 16.26 28.77 -8.38
CA ARG A 214 15.26 28.54 -9.45
C ARG A 214 13.82 28.74 -8.95
N LEU A 215 13.47 28.24 -7.77
CA LEU A 215 12.14 28.45 -7.20
C LEU A 215 11.91 29.91 -6.82
N ALA A 216 12.91 30.59 -6.26
CA ALA A 216 12.82 32.03 -5.97
C ALA A 216 12.54 32.84 -7.25
N ALA A 217 13.27 32.56 -8.34
CA ALA A 217 13.02 33.20 -9.63
C ALA A 217 11.64 32.84 -10.22
N LEU A 218 11.16 31.60 -10.00
CA LEU A 218 9.83 31.18 -10.43
C LEU A 218 8.72 31.95 -9.69
N PHE A 219 8.87 32.13 -8.38
CA PHE A 219 7.85 32.76 -7.52
C PHE A 219 7.94 34.29 -7.50
N ALA A 220 9.01 34.90 -8.02
CA ALA A 220 9.08 36.34 -8.25
C ALA A 220 8.10 36.86 -9.33
N VAL A 221 7.39 35.97 -10.03
CA VAL A 221 6.38 36.33 -11.03
C VAL A 221 5.00 36.29 -10.36
N ASP A 222 4.32 37.43 -10.28
CA ASP A 222 3.03 37.58 -9.56
C ASP A 222 1.95 36.59 -10.02
N THR A 223 1.92 36.23 -11.30
CA THR A 223 0.97 35.26 -11.84
C THR A 223 1.16 33.83 -11.30
N HIS A 224 2.29 33.56 -10.64
CA HIS A 224 2.58 32.28 -10.00
C HIS A 224 2.26 32.26 -8.49
N ALA A 225 1.73 33.34 -7.91
CA ALA A 225 1.45 33.44 -6.48
C ALA A 225 0.56 32.30 -5.95
N GLU A 226 -0.42 31.84 -6.74
CA GLU A 226 -1.27 30.71 -6.36
C GLU A 226 -0.50 29.38 -6.26
N VAL A 227 0.48 29.17 -7.16
CA VAL A 227 1.34 27.99 -7.16
C VAL A 227 2.30 28.05 -5.98
N GLU A 228 2.85 29.22 -5.67
CA GLU A 228 3.69 29.42 -4.49
C GLU A 228 2.94 29.10 -3.20
N ALA A 229 1.74 29.68 -3.00
CA ALA A 229 0.92 29.43 -1.82
C ALA A 229 0.57 27.94 -1.67
N THR A 230 0.23 27.28 -2.78
CA THR A 230 -0.05 25.84 -2.79
C THR A 230 1.21 25.01 -2.50
N TRP A 231 2.36 25.40 -3.04
CA TRP A 231 3.65 24.77 -2.78
C TRP A 231 4.03 24.88 -1.30
N GLN A 232 3.82 26.04 -0.66
CA GLN A 232 4.07 26.21 0.77
C GLN A 232 3.23 25.25 1.63
N MET A 233 1.95 25.02 1.29
CA MET A 233 1.10 24.07 2.02
C MET A 233 1.54 22.61 1.80
N TYR A 234 1.98 22.26 0.58
CA TYR A 234 2.60 20.98 0.32
C TYR A 234 3.87 20.77 1.17
N GLN A 235 4.76 21.76 1.22
CA GLN A 235 5.99 21.68 2.02
C GLN A 235 5.70 21.59 3.51
N ARG A 236 4.70 22.32 4.04
CA ARG A 236 4.27 22.19 5.44
C ARG A 236 3.72 20.79 5.75
N THR A 237 3.00 20.18 4.81
CA THR A 237 2.54 18.77 4.93
C THR A 237 3.72 17.82 5.07
N VAL A 238 4.71 17.94 4.17
CA VAL A 238 5.93 17.12 4.20
C VAL A 238 6.74 17.34 5.48
N ALA A 239 6.91 18.60 5.89
CA ALA A 239 7.67 18.96 7.09
C ALA A 239 7.03 18.38 8.35
N ALA A 240 5.70 18.41 8.46
CA ALA A 240 5.00 17.85 9.61
C ALA A 240 5.24 16.34 9.78
N TYR A 241 5.26 15.57 8.68
CA TYR A 241 5.56 14.14 8.74
C TYR A 241 7.05 13.81 8.90
N ARG A 242 7.95 14.70 8.49
CA ARG A 242 9.40 14.54 8.66
C ARG A 242 9.90 15.01 10.02
N GLU A 243 9.09 15.73 10.79
CA GLU A 243 9.44 16.21 12.12
C GLU A 243 9.74 15.04 13.05
N PRO A 244 10.98 14.94 13.60
CA PRO A 244 11.35 13.84 14.49
C PRO A 244 10.52 13.77 15.78
N ASP A 245 10.13 14.93 16.33
CA ASP A 245 9.20 14.98 17.46
C ASP A 245 7.75 14.85 16.97
N ARG A 246 7.17 13.67 17.19
CA ARG A 246 5.78 13.39 16.78
C ARG A 246 4.75 14.33 17.38
N LYS A 247 4.94 14.82 18.61
CA LYS A 247 4.00 15.78 19.23
C LYS A 247 4.06 17.11 18.48
N LYS A 248 5.27 17.56 18.13
CA LYS A 248 5.47 18.75 17.31
C LYS A 248 4.93 18.57 15.89
N GLY A 249 5.20 17.42 15.25
CA GLY A 249 4.65 17.06 13.95
C GLY A 249 3.12 17.07 13.92
N ARG A 250 2.49 16.51 14.97
CA ARG A 250 1.04 16.54 15.17
C ARG A 250 0.51 17.97 15.26
N THR A 251 1.16 18.82 16.06
CA THR A 251 0.80 20.25 16.19
C THR A 251 0.93 20.97 14.86
N MET A 252 2.00 20.72 14.10
CA MET A 252 2.21 21.29 12.76
C MET A 252 1.12 20.87 11.78
N MET A 253 0.77 19.57 11.77
CA MET A 253 -0.30 19.04 10.93
C MET A 253 -1.66 19.58 11.32
N ALA A 254 -1.98 19.63 12.62
CA ALA A 254 -3.24 20.19 13.11
C ALA A 254 -3.38 21.68 12.72
N ALA A 255 -2.32 22.48 12.89
CA ALA A 255 -2.31 23.87 12.47
C ALA A 255 -2.46 24.04 10.95
N LEU A 256 -1.89 23.13 10.15
CA LEU A 256 -2.10 23.09 8.70
C LEU A 256 -3.57 22.81 8.36
N ILE A 257 -4.19 21.81 8.99
CA ILE A 257 -5.61 21.47 8.77
C ILE A 257 -6.49 22.67 9.13
N THR A 258 -6.25 23.32 10.26
CA THR A 258 -6.95 24.55 10.66
C THR A 258 -6.76 25.67 9.65
N THR A 259 -5.53 25.88 9.14
CA THR A 259 -5.26 26.91 8.12
C THR A 259 -6.10 26.66 6.86
N LEU A 260 -6.18 25.41 6.42
CA LEU A 260 -6.90 25.02 5.22
C LEU A 260 -8.43 24.96 5.40
N SER A 261 -8.93 24.96 6.63
CA SER A 261 -10.38 24.87 6.90
C SER A 261 -11.08 26.22 7.01
N THR A 262 -10.41 27.29 7.44
CA THR A 262 -11.05 28.59 7.70
C THR A 262 -10.40 29.80 7.02
N GLY A 263 -9.27 29.63 6.33
CA GLY A 263 -8.42 30.75 5.89
C GLY A 263 -7.96 30.73 4.43
N VAL A 264 -8.61 29.98 3.54
CA VAL A 264 -8.15 29.84 2.15
C VAL A 264 -8.87 30.81 1.20
N PRO A 265 -8.14 31.73 0.52
CA PRO A 265 -8.71 32.61 -0.50
C PRO A 265 -9.37 31.85 -1.66
N ARG A 266 -10.45 32.41 -2.22
CA ARG A 266 -11.22 31.82 -3.33
C ARG A 266 -10.39 31.37 -4.55
N PRO A 267 -9.33 32.10 -4.97
CA PRO A 267 -8.51 31.65 -6.11
C PRO A 267 -7.78 30.32 -5.87
N LEU A 268 -7.50 29.96 -4.61
CA LEU A 268 -6.78 28.72 -4.25
C LEU A 268 -7.73 27.52 -4.17
N GLN A 269 -8.45 27.24 -5.26
CA GLN A 269 -9.52 26.22 -5.31
C GLN A 269 -9.03 24.81 -4.94
N GLU A 270 -7.80 24.48 -5.33
CA GLU A 270 -7.17 23.19 -5.03
C GLU A 270 -6.89 23.04 -3.52
N LEU A 271 -6.47 24.12 -2.85
CA LEU A 271 -6.29 24.13 -1.40
C LEU A 271 -7.62 24.08 -0.64
N ILE A 272 -8.69 24.70 -1.15
CA ILE A 272 -10.03 24.56 -0.58
C ILE A 272 -10.47 23.10 -0.63
N THR A 273 -10.23 22.42 -1.76
CA THR A 273 -10.59 21.01 -1.94
C THR A 273 -9.76 20.10 -1.02
N LEU A 274 -8.44 20.34 -0.94
CA LEU A 274 -7.56 19.65 0.00
C LEU A 274 -8.02 19.85 1.45
N GLY A 275 -8.33 21.10 1.83
CA GLY A 275 -8.79 21.47 3.17
C GLY A 275 -10.06 20.74 3.59
N ARG A 276 -11.06 20.64 2.71
CA ARG A 276 -12.28 19.85 2.97
C ARG A 276 -11.96 18.38 3.26
N THR A 277 -11.09 17.78 2.45
CA THR A 277 -10.70 16.38 2.62
C THR A 277 -9.96 16.16 3.94
N LEU A 278 -8.95 16.98 4.24
CA LEU A 278 -8.17 16.87 5.47
C LEU A 278 -9.01 17.17 6.72
N THR A 279 -9.93 18.12 6.66
CA THR A 279 -10.85 18.41 7.78
C THR A 279 -11.76 17.21 8.06
N LYS A 280 -12.35 16.60 7.02
CA LYS A 280 -13.20 15.41 7.16
C LYS A 280 -12.46 14.20 7.73
N ARG A 281 -11.15 14.11 7.48
CA ARG A 281 -10.28 13.00 7.89
C ARG A 281 -9.29 13.40 9.01
N ALA A 282 -9.52 14.51 9.70
CA ALA A 282 -8.52 15.11 10.60
C ALA A 282 -8.11 14.15 11.72
N ALA A 283 -9.07 13.46 12.33
CA ALA A 283 -8.79 12.45 13.36
C ALA A 283 -7.83 11.36 12.83
N ASP A 284 -8.12 10.80 11.66
CA ASP A 284 -7.35 9.71 11.06
C ASP A 284 -5.95 10.16 10.63
N VAL A 285 -5.81 11.40 10.15
CA VAL A 285 -4.52 12.02 9.79
C VAL A 285 -3.66 12.26 11.04
N LEU A 286 -4.28 12.77 12.11
CA LEU A 286 -3.57 13.05 13.36
C LEU A 286 -3.23 11.78 14.15
N ALA A 287 -4.05 10.73 14.02
CA ALA A 287 -3.84 9.44 14.68
C ALA A 287 -2.49 8.80 14.33
N TYR A 288 -1.94 9.06 13.13
CA TYR A 288 -0.61 8.62 12.75
C TYR A 288 0.48 9.08 13.74
N PHE A 289 0.39 10.31 14.25
CA PHE A 289 1.39 10.87 15.15
C PHE A 289 1.31 10.25 16.56
N ASP A 290 0.12 9.79 16.94
CA ASP A 290 -0.15 9.19 18.24
C ASP A 290 0.16 7.67 18.26
N ARG A 291 0.26 7.04 17.07
CA ARG A 291 0.40 5.58 16.89
C ARG A 291 1.61 5.23 16.01
N PRO A 292 2.81 5.10 16.58
CA PRO A 292 4.01 4.81 15.80
C PRO A 292 3.98 3.41 15.20
N GLY A 293 4.55 3.26 14.01
CA GLY A 293 4.64 1.97 13.32
C GLY A 293 3.36 1.49 12.64
N THR A 294 2.30 2.30 12.61
CA THR A 294 1.01 1.95 12.01
C THR A 294 0.72 2.69 10.70
N SER A 295 1.75 3.00 9.91
CA SER A 295 1.53 3.48 8.54
C SER A 295 1.29 2.32 7.58
N ASN A 296 0.61 2.61 6.49
CA ASN A 296 0.44 1.68 5.37
C ASN A 296 1.68 1.66 4.46
N GLY A 297 2.79 2.32 4.83
CA GLY A 297 4.05 2.30 4.06
C GLY A 297 4.56 0.89 3.71
N PRO A 298 4.52 -0.10 4.61
CA PRO A 298 4.87 -1.48 4.28
C PRO A 298 3.99 -2.11 3.19
N THR A 299 2.77 -1.60 2.99
CA THR A 299 1.86 -2.04 1.93
C THR A 299 2.39 -1.72 0.55
N GLU A 300 3.09 -0.60 0.37
CA GLU A 300 3.76 -0.30 -0.90
C GLU A 300 4.88 -1.30 -1.21
N ALA A 301 5.62 -1.74 -0.18
CA ALA A 301 6.64 -2.77 -0.37
C ALA A 301 6.01 -4.12 -0.77
N ILE A 302 4.84 -4.47 -0.21
CA ILE A 302 4.09 -5.65 -0.62
C ILE A 302 3.56 -5.47 -2.05
N ASN A 303 2.92 -4.35 -2.37
CA ASN A 303 2.46 -4.02 -3.72
C ASN A 303 3.60 -4.14 -4.74
N GLY A 304 4.79 -3.62 -4.45
CA GLY A 304 5.97 -3.76 -5.31
C GLY A 304 6.39 -5.22 -5.54
N ARG A 305 6.31 -6.09 -4.52
CA ARG A 305 6.54 -7.53 -4.67
C ARG A 305 5.45 -8.20 -5.51
N LEU A 306 4.19 -7.81 -5.35
CA LEU A 306 3.08 -8.31 -6.16
C LEU A 306 3.22 -7.91 -7.64
N GLU A 307 3.69 -6.70 -7.92
CA GLU A 307 4.04 -6.22 -9.25
C GLU A 307 5.18 -7.05 -9.87
N HIS A 308 6.23 -7.35 -9.09
CA HIS A 308 7.32 -8.21 -9.53
C HIS A 308 6.84 -9.64 -9.83
N LEU A 309 6.05 -10.24 -8.93
CA LEU A 309 5.44 -11.55 -9.12
C LEU A 309 4.64 -11.60 -10.43
N ARG A 310 3.85 -10.56 -10.71
CA ARG A 310 3.09 -10.44 -11.97
C ARG A 310 4.02 -10.36 -13.19
N GLY A 311 5.11 -9.60 -13.09
CA GLY A 311 6.14 -9.52 -14.12
C GLY A 311 6.75 -10.88 -14.44
N SER A 312 7.19 -11.61 -13.41
CA SER A 312 7.80 -12.95 -13.54
C SER A 312 6.82 -14.01 -14.05
N ALA A 313 5.52 -13.86 -13.76
CA ALA A 313 4.47 -14.75 -14.25
C ALA A 313 3.96 -14.39 -15.67
N LEU A 314 4.42 -13.27 -16.26
CA LEU A 314 3.87 -12.68 -17.49
C LEU A 314 2.35 -12.41 -17.42
N GLY A 315 1.88 -12.05 -16.22
CA GLY A 315 0.48 -11.77 -15.91
C GLY A 315 -0.33 -12.99 -15.46
N PHE A 316 -1.44 -12.72 -14.78
CA PHE A 316 -2.38 -13.73 -14.31
C PHE A 316 -3.70 -13.65 -15.08
N ARG A 317 -4.28 -14.83 -15.39
CA ARG A 317 -5.61 -14.94 -16.04
C ARG A 317 -6.73 -15.21 -15.04
N ASN A 318 -6.39 -15.76 -13.87
CA ASN A 318 -7.32 -16.22 -12.85
C ASN A 318 -6.95 -15.56 -11.51
N LEU A 319 -7.93 -14.93 -10.86
CA LEU A 319 -7.71 -14.20 -9.62
C LEU A 319 -7.35 -15.14 -8.45
N SER A 320 -7.99 -16.30 -8.33
CA SER A 320 -7.67 -17.27 -7.28
C SER A 320 -6.21 -17.74 -7.35
N HIS A 321 -5.68 -17.93 -8.56
CA HIS A 321 -4.25 -18.25 -8.74
C HIS A 321 -3.36 -17.08 -8.35
N TYR A 322 -3.76 -15.84 -8.67
CA TYR A 322 -3.02 -14.66 -8.27
C TYR A 322 -2.99 -14.50 -6.75
N ILE A 323 -4.13 -14.65 -6.07
CA ILE A 323 -4.24 -14.59 -4.61
C ILE A 323 -3.35 -15.63 -3.94
N ALA A 324 -3.48 -16.91 -4.33
CA ALA A 324 -2.69 -17.98 -3.74
C ALA A 324 -1.17 -17.78 -3.93
N ARG A 325 -0.77 -17.31 -5.12
CA ARG A 325 0.64 -16.96 -5.39
C ARG A 325 1.12 -15.76 -4.59
N SER A 326 0.26 -14.76 -4.40
CA SER A 326 0.57 -13.58 -3.60
C SER A 326 0.75 -13.93 -2.12
N LEU A 327 -0.11 -14.81 -1.58
CA LEU A 327 -0.02 -15.29 -0.20
C LEU A 327 1.23 -16.13 0.04
N LEU A 328 1.60 -17.01 -0.90
CA LEU A 328 2.87 -17.75 -0.82
C LEU A 328 4.08 -16.81 -0.80
N GLU A 329 4.07 -15.79 -1.66
CA GLU A 329 5.20 -14.87 -1.83
C GLU A 329 5.35 -13.88 -0.66
N THR A 330 4.23 -13.38 -0.14
CA THR A 330 4.21 -12.22 0.75
C THR A 330 3.46 -12.44 2.06
N GLY A 331 2.82 -13.60 2.26
CA GLY A 331 2.00 -13.90 3.45
C GLY A 331 2.78 -14.43 4.67
N GLY A 332 4.11 -14.35 4.65
CA GLY A 332 4.93 -14.82 5.78
C GLY A 332 5.29 -16.31 5.74
N PHE A 333 5.24 -16.94 4.56
CA PHE A 333 5.68 -18.34 4.38
C PHE A 333 7.20 -18.52 4.50
N ARG A 334 7.99 -17.48 4.20
CA ARG A 334 9.46 -17.56 4.16
C ARG A 334 10.09 -18.01 5.49
N PRO A 335 9.73 -17.45 6.66
CA PRO A 335 10.20 -17.96 7.95
C PRO A 335 9.84 -19.43 8.21
N GLN A 336 8.66 -19.89 7.79
CA GLN A 336 8.23 -21.29 7.97
C GLN A 336 9.09 -22.26 7.14
N LEU A 337 9.52 -21.84 5.95
CA LEU A 337 10.36 -22.64 5.06
C LEU A 337 11.83 -22.67 5.52
N LEU A 338 12.35 -21.55 6.05
CA LEU A 338 13.74 -21.39 6.46
C LEU A 338 14.02 -21.75 7.93
N GLY A 339 12.99 -21.94 8.75
CA GLY A 339 13.13 -22.28 10.17
C GLY A 339 13.72 -23.69 10.41
N PRO A 340 14.30 -23.94 11.60
CA PRO A 340 14.74 -25.28 11.99
C PRO A 340 13.56 -26.26 11.95
N ARG A 341 13.81 -27.50 11.53
CA ARG A 341 12.80 -28.56 11.52
C ARG A 341 12.31 -28.77 12.96
N GLN A 342 10.99 -28.72 13.18
CA GLN A 342 10.38 -29.43 14.31
C GLN A 342 10.28 -30.92 13.99
#